data_AF-A0A847HQS4-F1
#
_entry.id   AF-A0A847HQS4-F1
#
_cell.length_a   1.000
_cell.length_b   1.000
_cell.length_c   1.000
_cell.angle_alpha   90.00
_cell.angle_beta   90.00
_cell.angle_gamma   90.00
#
_symmetry.space_group_name_H-M   'P 1'
#
loop_
_entity.id
_entity.type
_entity.pdbx_description
1 polymer ?
#
loop_
_entity_poly.entity_id
_entity_poly.type
_entity_poly.pdbx_seq_one_letter_code
_entity_poly.pdbx_strand_id
1 'polypeptide(L)'
;MERFPTSIETHLKQAGFSSMEIIVLRHIAGGDAQTLRSLAARTGKSIGALDQAMRKLTLRGIIRRVLVNGTPRYTLTSADAIARWAQAHTQETLALLRRKEDDICQFFTALQTQADQPRIEHFDGMEGMVQAYGDLLAGDEKDIVAFLLVHKKEEEDALADCKKQFAHEVRRRGITLRVLAHNTPLGRRYQSRDHLAYRSTRLVSTGDYPFLCTQYVSGNTVTFLDEAAQKGYRMHCPRFAVSQRAFFQAIWEAHVPGKRRAPCQPLLVDVSMVALSELERCGGASYAACRERREKPTI
;
A
#
# COMPACT_ATOMS: atom_id res chain seq x y z
N MET A 1 56.93 -22.34 7.02
CA MET A 1 55.77 -22.08 6.15
C MET A 1 54.67 -21.54 7.03
N GLU A 2 54.56 -20.22 7.16
CA GLU A 2 53.54 -19.60 7.99
C GLU A 2 52.17 -19.84 7.33
N ARG A 3 51.31 -20.59 8.02
CA ARG A 3 49.92 -20.81 7.60
C ARG A 3 49.11 -19.62 8.08
N PHE A 4 48.20 -19.13 7.23
CA PHE A 4 47.16 -18.24 7.75
C PHE A 4 46.39 -18.98 8.86
N PRO A 5 46.06 -18.32 9.97
CA PRO A 5 45.11 -18.84 10.93
C PRO A 5 43.80 -19.21 10.23
N THR A 6 43.20 -20.34 10.62
CA THR A 6 41.97 -20.87 10.01
C THR A 6 40.81 -19.86 10.02
N SER A 7 40.76 -18.98 11.02
CA SER A 7 39.79 -17.90 11.11
C SER A 7 39.89 -16.90 9.95
N ILE A 8 41.11 -16.52 9.54
CA ILE A 8 41.34 -15.58 8.44
C ILE A 8 40.94 -16.20 7.11
N GLU A 9 41.26 -17.49 6.89
CA GLU A 9 40.87 -18.16 5.65
C GLU A 9 39.34 -18.27 5.50
N THR A 10 38.64 -18.54 6.59
CA THR A 10 37.17 -18.58 6.60
C THR A 10 36.59 -17.21 6.25
N HIS A 11 37.09 -16.13 6.84
CA HIS A 11 36.62 -14.77 6.53
C HIS A 11 36.89 -14.38 5.07
N LEU A 12 38.07 -14.70 4.53
CA LEU A 12 38.36 -14.46 3.11
C LEU A 12 37.44 -15.26 2.20
N LYS A 13 37.12 -16.52 2.54
CA LYS A 13 36.15 -17.31 1.76
C LYS A 13 34.74 -16.69 1.81
N GLN A 14 34.28 -16.27 2.99
CA GLN A 14 32.98 -15.61 3.16
C GLN A 14 32.90 -14.30 2.36
N ALA A 15 34.01 -13.59 2.24
CA ALA A 15 34.11 -12.38 1.43
C ALA A 15 34.37 -12.66 -0.07
N GLY A 16 34.22 -13.91 -0.53
CA GLY A 16 34.27 -14.27 -1.95
C GLY A 16 35.68 -14.41 -2.53
N PHE A 17 36.70 -14.72 -1.72
CA PHE A 17 37.98 -15.20 -2.24
C PHE A 17 37.87 -16.67 -2.63
N SER A 18 38.35 -16.99 -3.82
CA SER A 18 38.55 -18.36 -4.26
C SER A 18 39.72 -19.02 -3.52
N SER A 19 39.72 -20.35 -3.48
CA SER A 19 40.81 -21.14 -2.91
C SER A 19 42.17 -20.81 -3.55
N MET A 20 42.21 -20.45 -4.84
CA MET A 20 43.45 -20.07 -5.52
C MET A 20 43.96 -18.70 -5.06
N GLU A 21 43.08 -17.72 -4.84
CA GLU A 21 43.49 -16.41 -4.32
C GLU A 21 44.07 -16.52 -2.91
N ILE A 22 43.52 -17.38 -2.06
CA ILE A 22 44.03 -17.63 -0.70
C ILE A 22 45.41 -18.30 -0.75
N ILE A 23 45.60 -19.27 -1.65
CA ILE A 23 46.90 -19.94 -1.84
C ILE A 23 47.96 -18.93 -2.29
N VAL A 24 47.62 -18.07 -3.25
CA VAL A 24 48.49 -16.99 -3.74
C VAL A 24 48.88 -16.06 -2.59
N LEU A 25 47.90 -15.56 -1.84
CA LEU A 25 48.14 -14.63 -0.73
C LEU A 25 49.05 -15.25 0.33
N ARG A 26 48.88 -16.53 0.64
CA ARG A 26 49.75 -17.24 1.60
C ARG A 26 51.22 -17.24 1.17
N HIS A 27 51.48 -17.36 -0.13
CA HIS A 27 52.84 -17.44 -0.67
C HIS A 27 53.50 -16.08 -0.84
N ILE A 28 52.72 -15.02 -1.08
CA ILE A 28 53.21 -13.65 -1.26
C ILE A 28 53.32 -12.93 0.09
N ALA A 29 52.43 -13.20 1.05
CA ALA A 29 52.47 -12.57 2.37
C ALA A 29 53.68 -13.00 3.21
N GLY A 30 54.20 -14.21 3.00
CA GLY A 30 55.33 -14.77 3.74
C GLY A 30 56.69 -14.64 3.06
N GLY A 31 56.88 -13.78 2.05
CA GLY A 31 58.18 -13.65 1.39
C GLY A 31 58.32 -12.60 0.29
N ASP A 32 59.51 -12.56 -0.33
CA ASP A 32 59.88 -11.61 -1.37
C ASP A 32 59.03 -11.72 -2.65
N ALA A 33 59.13 -10.71 -3.52
CA ALA A 33 58.42 -10.64 -4.78
C ALA A 33 58.64 -11.91 -5.65
N GLN A 34 57.55 -12.54 -6.10
CA GLN A 34 57.58 -13.83 -6.79
C GLN A 34 57.14 -13.73 -8.25
N THR A 35 57.75 -14.56 -9.11
CA THR A 35 57.28 -14.75 -10.48
C THR A 35 56.14 -15.76 -10.52
N LEU A 36 55.30 -15.67 -11.55
CA LEU A 36 54.21 -16.63 -11.77
C LEU A 36 54.73 -18.08 -11.90
N ARG A 37 55.90 -18.25 -12.55
CA ARG A 37 56.56 -19.55 -12.72
C ARG A 37 57.08 -20.12 -11.40
N SER A 38 57.65 -19.28 -10.54
CA SER A 38 58.10 -19.67 -9.19
C SER A 38 56.91 -20.09 -8.32
N LEU A 39 55.80 -19.34 -8.40
CA LEU A 39 54.58 -19.66 -7.68
C LEU A 39 54.00 -21.00 -8.15
N ALA A 40 53.90 -21.22 -9.46
CA ALA A 40 53.40 -22.48 -10.03
C ALA A 40 54.24 -23.70 -9.61
N ALA A 41 55.57 -23.56 -9.62
CA ALA A 41 56.48 -24.62 -9.17
C ALA A 41 56.31 -24.96 -7.68
N ARG A 42 56.06 -23.96 -6.83
CA ARG A 42 55.85 -24.15 -5.38
C ARG A 42 54.47 -24.70 -5.03
N THR A 43 53.43 -24.27 -5.75
CA THR A 43 52.05 -24.67 -5.42
C THR A 43 51.58 -25.90 -6.19
N GLY A 44 52.29 -26.32 -7.25
CA GLY A 44 51.88 -27.41 -8.13
C GLY A 44 50.55 -27.14 -8.85
N LYS A 45 50.21 -25.86 -9.07
CA LYS A 45 48.95 -25.43 -9.70
C LYS A 45 49.19 -24.91 -11.10
N SER A 46 48.17 -24.97 -11.95
CA SER A 46 48.28 -24.50 -13.33
C SER A 46 48.56 -23.00 -13.39
N ILE A 47 49.44 -22.61 -14.30
CA ILE A 47 49.86 -21.22 -14.50
C ILE A 47 48.65 -20.33 -14.83
N GLY A 48 47.69 -20.83 -15.63
CA GLY A 48 46.47 -20.08 -15.97
C GLY A 48 45.56 -19.80 -14.77
N ALA A 49 45.36 -20.76 -13.88
CA ALA A 49 44.54 -20.55 -12.68
C ALA A 49 45.19 -19.57 -11.71
N LEU A 50 46.53 -19.62 -11.58
CA LEU A 50 47.28 -18.65 -10.79
C LEU A 50 47.21 -17.25 -11.42
N ASP A 51 47.38 -17.10 -12.75
CA ASP A 51 47.28 -15.80 -13.41
C ASP A 51 45.91 -15.14 -13.17
N GLN A 52 44.83 -15.91 -13.26
CA GLN A 52 43.48 -15.41 -13.00
C GLN A 52 43.32 -14.94 -11.54
N ALA A 53 43.84 -15.69 -10.57
CA ALA A 53 43.82 -15.30 -9.17
C ALA A 53 44.66 -14.03 -8.92
N MET A 54 45.83 -13.92 -9.55
CA MET A 54 46.69 -12.74 -9.47
C MET A 54 46.00 -11.50 -10.03
N ARG A 55 45.32 -11.61 -11.17
CA ARG A 55 44.54 -10.50 -11.75
C ARG A 55 43.45 -10.01 -10.80
N LYS A 56 42.69 -10.92 -10.18
CA LYS A 56 41.65 -10.57 -9.21
C LYS A 56 42.22 -9.89 -7.96
N LEU A 57 43.33 -10.40 -7.42
CA LEU A 57 43.99 -9.80 -6.27
C LEU A 57 44.61 -8.43 -6.59
N THR A 58 45.04 -8.22 -7.83
CA THR A 58 45.52 -6.93 -8.33
C THR A 58 44.36 -5.94 -8.45
N LEU A 59 43.21 -6.37 -8.99
CA LEU A 59 41.98 -5.57 -9.07
C LEU A 59 41.46 -5.16 -7.68
N ARG A 60 41.60 -6.04 -6.69
CA ARG A 60 41.28 -5.77 -5.28
C ARG A 60 42.32 -4.86 -4.59
N GLY A 61 43.39 -4.47 -5.27
CA GLY A 61 44.45 -3.60 -4.73
C GLY A 61 45.38 -4.29 -3.71
N ILE A 62 45.27 -5.60 -3.52
CA ILE A 62 45.99 -6.33 -2.47
C ILE A 62 47.43 -6.63 -2.91
N ILE A 63 47.62 -6.96 -4.18
CA ILE A 63 48.93 -7.19 -4.77
C ILE A 63 49.20 -6.21 -5.92
N ARG A 64 50.48 -5.98 -6.19
CA ARG A 64 50.94 -5.19 -7.34
C ARG A 64 52.01 -5.94 -8.13
N ARG A 65 52.12 -5.60 -9.40
CA ARG A 65 53.19 -6.08 -10.29
C ARG A 65 54.36 -5.10 -10.25
N VAL A 66 55.57 -5.61 -10.06
CA VAL A 66 56.83 -4.85 -10.02
C VAL A 66 57.83 -5.50 -10.97
N LEU A 67 58.61 -4.70 -11.70
CA LEU A 67 59.70 -5.20 -12.52
C LEU A 67 60.98 -5.26 -11.67
N VAL A 68 61.55 -6.46 -11.54
CA VAL A 68 62.84 -6.67 -10.86
C VAL A 68 63.78 -7.30 -11.87
N ASN A 69 64.86 -6.60 -12.21
CA ASN A 69 65.83 -7.02 -13.23
C ASN A 69 65.16 -7.42 -14.57
N GLY A 70 64.25 -6.57 -15.07
CA GLY A 70 63.50 -6.80 -16.31
C GLY A 70 62.42 -7.89 -16.25
N THR A 71 62.31 -8.63 -15.13
CA THR A 71 61.34 -9.72 -14.98
C THR A 71 60.15 -9.28 -14.14
N PRO A 72 58.90 -9.52 -14.59
CA PRO A 72 57.72 -9.18 -13.81
C PRO A 72 57.58 -10.09 -12.59
N ARG A 73 57.55 -9.47 -11.42
CA ARG A 73 57.29 -10.11 -10.13
C ARG A 73 56.05 -9.50 -9.50
N TYR A 74 55.44 -10.22 -8.58
CA TYR A 74 54.29 -9.76 -7.82
C TYR A 74 54.61 -9.75 -6.33
N THR A 75 54.14 -8.71 -5.66
CA THR A 75 54.32 -8.50 -4.22
C THR A 75 53.07 -7.85 -3.64
N LEU A 76 52.92 -7.88 -2.31
CA LEU A 76 51.87 -7.13 -1.64
C LEU A 76 52.03 -5.65 -1.91
N THR A 77 50.90 -4.94 -2.04
CA THR A 77 50.91 -3.48 -2.19
C THR A 77 51.50 -2.80 -0.94
N SER A 78 51.23 -3.37 0.23
CA SER A 78 51.76 -2.98 1.54
C SER A 78 51.55 -4.13 2.55
N ALA A 79 52.21 -4.06 3.72
CA ALA A 79 52.06 -5.06 4.78
C ALA A 79 50.61 -5.17 5.31
N ASP A 80 49.86 -4.06 5.27
CA ASP A 80 48.47 -3.95 5.72
C ASP A 80 47.43 -4.06 4.57
N ALA A 81 47.84 -4.40 3.35
CA ALA A 81 46.97 -4.35 2.17
C ALA A 81 45.69 -5.21 2.31
N ILE A 82 45.80 -6.39 2.93
CA ILE A 82 44.65 -7.26 3.20
C ILE A 82 43.70 -6.61 4.22
N ALA A 83 44.25 -5.98 5.26
CA ALA A 83 43.46 -5.31 6.29
C ALA A 83 42.72 -4.08 5.73
N ARG A 84 43.41 -3.26 4.91
CA ARG A 84 42.80 -2.10 4.24
C ARG A 84 41.70 -2.52 3.27
N TRP A 85 41.93 -3.57 2.48
CA TRP A 85 40.91 -4.14 1.62
C TRP A 85 39.71 -4.63 2.44
N ALA A 86 39.93 -5.32 3.56
CA ALA A 86 38.85 -5.84 4.40
C ALA A 86 38.01 -4.70 5.02
N GLN A 87 38.67 -3.61 5.45
CA GLN A 87 37.98 -2.41 5.95
C GLN A 87 37.13 -1.75 4.88
N ALA A 88 37.69 -1.52 3.69
CA ALA A 88 36.96 -0.93 2.57
C ALA A 88 35.77 -1.79 2.14
N HIS A 89 35.99 -3.10 1.98
CA HIS A 89 34.93 -4.05 1.63
C HIS A 89 33.81 -4.09 2.68
N THR A 90 34.16 -4.00 3.97
CA THR A 90 33.18 -3.95 5.06
C THR A 90 32.33 -2.68 4.99
N GLN A 91 32.96 -1.51 4.76
CA GLN A 91 32.24 -0.24 4.64
C GLN A 91 31.31 -0.23 3.42
N GLU A 92 31.78 -0.68 2.26
CA GLU A 92 30.97 -0.79 1.04
C GLU A 92 29.78 -1.74 1.23
N THR A 93 30.03 -2.89 1.85
CA THR A 93 28.97 -3.89 2.11
C THR A 93 27.93 -3.35 3.08
N LEU A 94 28.35 -2.68 4.17
CA LEU A 94 27.42 -2.04 5.11
C LEU A 94 26.61 -0.93 4.44
N ALA A 95 27.23 -0.11 3.60
CA ALA A 95 26.54 0.94 2.86
C ALA A 95 25.50 0.34 1.89
N LEU A 96 25.84 -0.75 1.20
CA LEU A 96 24.92 -1.45 0.30
C LEU A 96 23.74 -2.06 1.08
N LEU A 97 24.00 -2.71 2.21
CA LEU A 97 22.96 -3.32 3.04
C LEU A 97 21.99 -2.27 3.59
N ARG A 98 22.49 -1.12 4.05
CA ARG A 98 21.65 0.00 4.48
C ARG A 98 20.76 0.53 3.37
N ARG A 99 21.30 0.72 2.16
CA ARG A 99 20.49 1.14 1.00
C ARG A 99 19.38 0.13 0.69
N LYS A 100 19.67 -1.16 0.74
CA LYS A 100 18.67 -2.21 0.52
C LYS A 100 17.57 -2.19 1.59
N GLU A 101 17.94 -1.97 2.85
CA GLU A 101 16.99 -1.80 3.95
C GLU A 101 16.10 -0.57 3.72
N ASP A 102 16.69 0.58 3.38
CA ASP A 102 15.97 1.81 3.08
C ASP A 102 14.99 1.62 1.91
N ASP A 103 15.42 0.98 0.82
CA ASP A 103 14.58 0.69 -0.35
C ASP A 103 13.36 -0.17 0.02
N ILE A 104 13.57 -1.19 0.86
CA ILE A 104 12.49 -2.06 1.35
C ILE A 104 11.53 -1.26 2.24
N CYS A 105 12.04 -0.45 3.16
CA CYS A 105 11.21 0.39 4.03
C CYS A 105 10.37 1.39 3.23
N GLN A 106 10.95 2.03 2.20
CA GLN A 106 10.24 2.94 1.31
C GLN A 106 9.13 2.22 0.53
N PHE A 107 9.41 1.01 0.03
CA PHE A 107 8.42 0.19 -0.65
C PHE A 107 7.22 -0.12 0.24
N PHE A 108 7.45 -0.58 1.48
CA PHE A 108 6.36 -0.86 2.41
C PHE A 108 5.58 0.39 2.82
N THR A 109 6.25 1.53 2.97
CA THR A 109 5.60 2.81 3.26
C THR A 109 4.67 3.23 2.11
N ALA A 110 5.12 3.08 0.86
CA ALA A 110 4.30 3.34 -0.32
C ALA A 110 3.07 2.42 -0.40
N LEU A 111 3.23 1.13 -0.09
CA LEU A 111 2.12 0.17 -0.05
C LEU A 111 1.06 0.54 1.00
N GLN A 112 1.49 0.95 2.20
CA GLN A 112 0.57 1.40 3.24
C GLN A 112 -0.19 2.67 2.80
N THR A 113 0.49 3.59 2.12
CA THR A 113 -0.12 4.82 1.61
C THR A 113 -1.18 4.53 0.54
N GLN A 114 -0.97 3.51 -0.31
CA GLN A 114 -1.97 3.07 -1.29
C GLN A 114 -3.15 2.32 -0.67
N ALA A 115 -2.95 1.63 0.46
CA ALA A 115 -4.04 0.93 1.17
C ALA A 115 -5.06 1.92 1.78
N ASP A 116 -4.61 3.10 2.18
CA ASP A 116 -5.46 4.17 2.74
C ASP A 116 -6.11 5.07 1.68
N GLN A 117 -5.75 4.92 0.40
CA GLN A 117 -6.34 5.73 -0.66
C GLN A 117 -7.78 5.26 -0.95
N PRO A 118 -8.79 6.17 -0.88
CA PRO A 118 -10.16 5.80 -1.19
C PRO A 118 -10.26 5.35 -2.64
N ARG A 119 -10.84 4.17 -2.87
CA ARG A 119 -11.17 3.67 -4.21
C ARG A 119 -12.65 3.92 -4.45
N ILE A 120 -12.98 4.52 -5.59
CA ILE A 120 -14.37 4.80 -5.97
C ILE A 120 -14.68 4.04 -7.25
N GLU A 121 -15.71 3.21 -7.17
CA GLU A 121 -16.32 2.52 -8.31
C GLU A 121 -17.57 3.28 -8.74
N HIS A 122 -17.78 3.38 -10.05
CA HIS A 122 -18.88 4.10 -10.66
C HIS A 122 -19.84 3.12 -11.33
N PHE A 123 -21.13 3.36 -11.13
CA PHE A 123 -22.20 2.55 -11.68
C PHE A 123 -23.16 3.48 -12.43
N ASP A 124 -23.29 3.29 -13.74
CA ASP A 124 -24.12 4.14 -14.58
C ASP A 124 -25.27 3.35 -15.20
N GLY A 125 -26.44 3.97 -15.25
CA GLY A 125 -27.65 3.40 -15.84
C GLY A 125 -28.25 2.27 -15.01
N MET A 126 -29.34 1.69 -15.54
CA MET A 126 -30.11 0.65 -14.83
C MET A 126 -29.26 -0.57 -14.46
N GLU A 127 -28.44 -1.07 -15.39
CA GLU A 127 -27.58 -2.22 -15.17
C GLU A 127 -26.53 -1.95 -14.08
N GLY A 128 -25.91 -0.76 -14.12
CA GLY A 128 -24.99 -0.32 -13.07
C GLY A 128 -25.67 -0.27 -11.70
N MET A 129 -26.90 0.23 -11.62
CA MET A 129 -27.66 0.25 -10.36
C MET A 129 -27.92 -1.16 -9.82
N VAL A 130 -28.29 -2.12 -10.69
CA VAL A 130 -28.47 -3.52 -10.30
C VAL A 130 -27.17 -4.12 -9.78
N GLN A 131 -26.05 -3.85 -10.46
CA GLN A 131 -24.72 -4.27 -9.99
C GLN A 131 -24.39 -3.66 -8.63
N ALA A 132 -24.64 -2.37 -8.43
CA ALA A 132 -24.38 -1.69 -7.17
C ALA A 132 -25.16 -2.32 -5.98
N TYR A 133 -26.41 -2.73 -6.20
CA TYR A 133 -27.18 -3.48 -5.20
C TYR A 133 -26.62 -4.88 -4.94
N GLY A 134 -26.16 -5.58 -5.98
CA GLY A 134 -25.46 -6.87 -5.83
C GLY A 134 -24.17 -6.73 -5.01
N ASP A 135 -23.42 -5.66 -5.25
CA ASP A 135 -22.13 -5.38 -4.63
C ASP A 135 -22.23 -5.04 -3.15
N LEU A 136 -23.36 -4.51 -2.69
CA LEU A 136 -23.66 -4.36 -1.25
C LEU A 136 -23.62 -5.69 -0.50
N LEU A 137 -23.87 -6.79 -1.21
CA LEU A 137 -23.91 -8.16 -0.70
C LEU A 137 -22.65 -8.95 -1.03
N ALA A 138 -21.63 -8.37 -1.67
CA ALA A 138 -20.44 -9.10 -2.10
C ALA A 138 -19.56 -9.58 -0.92
N GLY A 139 -19.66 -8.93 0.24
CA GLY A 139 -18.91 -9.29 1.45
C GLY A 139 -19.66 -10.21 2.41
N ASP A 140 -18.97 -10.62 3.47
CA ASP A 140 -19.53 -11.45 4.57
C ASP A 140 -20.19 -10.64 5.69
N GLU A 141 -20.32 -9.33 5.50
CA GLU A 141 -20.85 -8.39 6.47
C GLU A 141 -22.28 -8.74 6.88
N LYS A 142 -22.52 -8.77 8.20
CA LYS A 142 -23.82 -9.12 8.78
C LYS A 142 -24.63 -7.91 9.27
N ASP A 143 -24.09 -6.70 9.12
CA ASP A 143 -24.76 -5.46 9.49
C ASP A 143 -24.59 -4.40 8.41
N ILE A 144 -25.71 -4.05 7.77
CA ILE A 144 -25.80 -2.96 6.81
C ILE A 144 -26.67 -1.86 7.42
N VAL A 145 -26.16 -0.64 7.38
CA VAL A 145 -26.93 0.55 7.76
C VAL A 145 -27.17 1.44 6.56
N ALA A 146 -28.33 2.08 6.48
CA ALA A 146 -28.71 2.86 5.32
C ALA A 146 -29.43 4.16 5.67
N PHE A 147 -29.08 5.25 4.97
CA PHE A 147 -29.90 6.45 4.86
C PHE A 147 -30.69 6.31 3.57
N LEU A 148 -32.00 6.17 3.65
CA LEU A 148 -32.82 5.82 2.49
C LEU A 148 -33.73 6.97 2.09
N LEU A 149 -33.57 7.44 0.86
CA LEU A 149 -34.45 8.43 0.26
C LEU A 149 -35.65 7.76 -0.40
N VAL A 150 -36.80 7.76 0.29
CA VAL A 150 -38.06 7.22 -0.22
C VAL A 150 -38.84 8.31 -0.95
N HIS A 151 -38.72 8.36 -2.28
CA HIS A 151 -39.29 9.43 -3.12
C HIS A 151 -40.35 8.96 -4.14
N LYS A 152 -40.53 7.66 -4.31
CA LYS A 152 -41.51 7.05 -5.23
C LYS A 152 -42.15 5.81 -4.61
N LYS A 153 -43.29 5.39 -5.15
CA LYS A 153 -43.91 4.12 -4.76
C LYS A 153 -43.17 2.94 -5.41
N GLU A 154 -43.28 1.76 -4.81
CA GLU A 154 -42.68 0.53 -5.35
C GLU A 154 -43.23 0.18 -6.74
N GLU A 155 -44.51 0.48 -6.99
CA GLU A 155 -45.16 0.28 -8.28
C GLU A 155 -44.63 1.20 -9.40
N GLU A 156 -43.99 2.31 -9.01
CA GLU A 156 -43.42 3.33 -9.90
C GLU A 156 -41.89 3.16 -10.02
N ASP A 157 -41.31 2.18 -9.32
CA ASP A 157 -39.88 2.02 -9.21
C ASP A 157 -39.35 0.99 -10.22
N ALA A 158 -38.62 1.47 -11.22
CA ALA A 158 -37.97 0.61 -12.21
C ALA A 158 -36.98 -0.40 -11.59
N LEU A 159 -36.48 -0.15 -10.36
CA LEU A 159 -35.63 -1.08 -9.61
C LEU A 159 -36.39 -1.93 -8.59
N ALA A 160 -37.73 -1.95 -8.60
CA ALA A 160 -38.53 -2.66 -7.61
C ALA A 160 -38.15 -4.13 -7.48
N ASP A 161 -37.99 -4.85 -8.59
CA ASP A 161 -37.66 -6.27 -8.56
C ASP A 161 -36.22 -6.52 -8.10
N CYS A 162 -35.28 -5.65 -8.49
CA CYS A 162 -33.91 -5.67 -7.95
C CYS A 162 -33.91 -5.48 -6.43
N LYS A 163 -34.67 -4.51 -5.91
CA LYS A 163 -34.78 -4.25 -4.46
C LYS A 163 -35.46 -5.38 -3.71
N LYS A 164 -36.46 -6.05 -4.31
CA LYS A 164 -37.07 -7.26 -3.74
C LYS A 164 -36.07 -8.40 -3.66
N GLN A 165 -35.29 -8.63 -4.71
CA GLN A 165 -34.21 -9.63 -4.73
C GLN A 165 -33.14 -9.31 -3.67
N PHE A 166 -32.73 -8.04 -3.57
CA PHE A 166 -31.81 -7.58 -2.53
C PHE A 166 -32.35 -7.88 -1.12
N ALA A 167 -33.61 -7.55 -0.83
CA ALA A 167 -34.24 -7.85 0.45
C ALA A 167 -34.33 -9.36 0.74
N HIS A 168 -34.59 -10.16 -0.29
CA HIS A 168 -34.57 -11.62 -0.19
C HIS A 168 -33.18 -12.15 0.18
N GLU A 169 -32.13 -11.64 -0.46
CA GLU A 169 -30.75 -12.03 -0.18
C GLU A 169 -30.27 -11.59 1.19
N VAL A 170 -30.63 -10.37 1.63
CA VAL A 170 -30.39 -9.89 3.00
C VAL A 170 -30.96 -10.87 4.02
N ARG A 171 -32.23 -11.28 3.84
CA ARG A 171 -32.87 -12.30 4.69
C ARG A 171 -32.13 -13.62 4.62
N ARG A 172 -31.88 -14.14 3.41
CA ARG A 172 -31.26 -15.46 3.18
C ARG A 172 -29.89 -15.56 3.85
N ARG A 173 -29.13 -14.48 3.85
CA ARG A 173 -27.77 -14.41 4.43
C ARG A 173 -27.74 -14.02 5.91
N GLY A 174 -28.91 -13.77 6.52
CA GLY A 174 -29.02 -13.34 7.92
C GLY A 174 -28.39 -11.98 8.19
N ILE A 175 -28.45 -11.06 7.22
CA ILE A 175 -27.90 -9.71 7.34
C ILE A 175 -28.91 -8.82 8.06
N THR A 176 -28.46 -8.11 9.08
CA THR A 176 -29.27 -7.10 9.76
C THR A 176 -29.23 -5.81 8.95
N LEU A 177 -30.38 -5.37 8.44
CA LEU A 177 -30.53 -4.11 7.72
C LEU A 177 -31.26 -3.07 8.58
N ARG A 178 -30.59 -1.96 8.88
CA ARG A 178 -31.15 -0.83 9.63
C ARG A 178 -31.22 0.41 8.76
N VAL A 179 -32.37 1.08 8.75
CA VAL A 179 -32.66 2.15 7.79
C VAL A 179 -33.14 3.41 8.52
N LEU A 180 -32.50 4.54 8.23
CA LEU A 180 -33.03 5.87 8.53
C LEU A 180 -33.75 6.37 7.29
N ALA A 181 -35.04 6.66 7.41
CA ALA A 181 -35.86 7.23 6.34
C ALA A 181 -36.57 8.49 6.83
N HIS A 182 -36.96 9.39 5.92
CA HIS A 182 -37.71 10.58 6.32
C HIS A 182 -39.13 10.24 6.77
N ASN A 183 -39.66 10.98 7.74
CA ASN A 183 -41.03 10.84 8.23
C ASN A 183 -42.06 11.45 7.27
N THR A 184 -42.09 10.97 6.04
CA THR A 184 -43.08 11.32 5.01
C THR A 184 -44.19 10.26 4.94
N PRO A 185 -45.31 10.52 4.26
CA PRO A 185 -46.31 9.47 3.99
C PRO A 185 -45.71 8.23 3.33
N LEU A 186 -44.79 8.41 2.37
CA LEU A 186 -44.07 7.30 1.72
C LEU A 186 -43.11 6.59 2.69
N GLY A 187 -42.37 7.33 3.52
CA GLY A 187 -41.51 6.76 4.55
C GLY A 187 -42.28 5.90 5.56
N ARG A 188 -43.46 6.36 6.02
CA ARG A 188 -44.35 5.57 6.90
C ARG A 188 -44.86 4.30 6.22
N ARG A 189 -45.24 4.36 4.94
CA ARG A 189 -45.61 3.18 4.13
C ARG A 189 -44.43 2.21 3.98
N TYR A 190 -43.21 2.73 3.81
CA TYR A 190 -42.01 1.92 3.71
C TYR A 190 -41.71 1.20 5.04
N GLN A 191 -41.79 1.92 6.17
CA GLN A 191 -41.60 1.37 7.52
C GLN A 191 -42.66 0.31 7.87
N SER A 192 -43.93 0.50 7.49
CA SER A 192 -44.98 -0.48 7.79
C SER A 192 -44.73 -1.85 7.15
N ARG A 193 -43.84 -1.93 6.15
CA ARG A 193 -43.43 -3.15 5.44
C ARG A 193 -42.12 -3.75 5.94
N ASP A 194 -41.54 -3.22 7.00
CA ASP A 194 -40.27 -3.71 7.56
C ASP A 194 -40.28 -5.21 7.86
N HIS A 195 -41.40 -5.71 8.39
CA HIS A 195 -41.62 -7.12 8.69
C HIS A 195 -41.57 -8.03 7.44
N LEU A 196 -41.88 -7.50 6.26
CA LEU A 196 -41.82 -8.23 4.98
C LEU A 196 -40.41 -8.22 4.39
N ALA A 197 -39.62 -7.20 4.70
CA ALA A 197 -38.34 -6.92 4.06
C ALA A 197 -37.11 -7.15 4.97
N TYR A 198 -37.29 -7.80 6.13
CA TYR A 198 -36.21 -8.18 7.05
C TYR A 198 -35.30 -7.00 7.43
N ARG A 199 -35.92 -5.85 7.69
CA ARG A 199 -35.23 -4.62 8.05
C ARG A 199 -35.89 -3.96 9.25
N SER A 200 -35.19 -3.01 9.84
CA SER A 200 -35.75 -2.08 10.83
C SER A 200 -35.59 -0.66 10.31
N THR A 201 -36.68 0.10 10.25
CA THR A 201 -36.68 1.48 9.80
C THR A 201 -37.02 2.41 10.95
N ARG A 202 -36.26 3.49 11.10
CA ARG A 202 -36.58 4.63 11.97
C ARG A 202 -36.83 5.86 11.11
N LEU A 203 -37.91 6.57 11.46
CA LEU A 203 -38.31 7.77 10.76
C LEU A 203 -37.73 9.01 11.42
N VAL A 204 -37.11 9.87 10.64
CA VAL A 204 -36.48 11.11 11.10
C VAL A 204 -37.07 12.34 10.40
N SER A 205 -36.92 13.51 11.03
CA SER A 205 -37.33 14.79 10.43
C SER A 205 -36.50 15.07 9.17
N THR A 206 -37.17 15.45 8.07
CA THR A 206 -36.48 15.89 6.85
C THR A 206 -35.69 17.18 7.08
N GLY A 207 -36.16 18.07 7.95
CA GLY A 207 -35.48 19.33 8.26
C GLY A 207 -34.23 19.14 9.11
N ASP A 208 -34.28 18.24 10.10
CA ASP A 208 -33.15 18.03 11.01
C ASP A 208 -32.06 17.14 10.37
N TYR A 209 -32.46 16.27 9.44
CA TYR A 209 -31.59 15.28 8.79
C TYR A 209 -31.81 15.25 7.27
N PRO A 210 -31.35 16.25 6.51
CA PRO A 210 -31.56 16.33 5.07
C PRO A 210 -30.54 15.46 4.31
N PHE A 211 -30.83 14.16 4.14
CA PHE A 211 -30.09 13.33 3.18
C PHE A 211 -30.74 13.41 1.79
N LEU A 212 -29.92 13.67 0.77
CA LEU A 212 -30.36 13.96 -0.61
C LEU A 212 -30.20 12.77 -1.57
N CYS A 213 -29.55 11.71 -1.13
CA CYS A 213 -29.40 10.46 -1.89
C CYS A 213 -29.48 9.28 -0.94
N THR A 214 -29.72 8.10 -1.51
CA THR A 214 -29.68 6.86 -0.74
C THR A 214 -28.23 6.48 -0.48
N GLN A 215 -27.90 6.14 0.76
CA GLN A 215 -26.57 5.72 1.16
C GLN A 215 -26.65 4.41 1.93
N TYR A 216 -25.78 3.46 1.61
CA TYR A 216 -25.57 2.23 2.34
C TYR A 216 -24.15 2.17 2.88
N VAL A 217 -23.99 1.65 4.10
CA VAL A 217 -22.68 1.40 4.72
C VAL A 217 -22.59 -0.08 5.07
N SER A 218 -21.63 -0.77 4.45
CA SER A 218 -21.37 -2.21 4.60
C SER A 218 -19.87 -2.43 4.71
N GLY A 219 -19.42 -3.01 5.84
CA GLY A 219 -18.00 -3.17 6.15
C GLY A 219 -17.22 -1.84 6.03
N ASN A 220 -16.18 -1.86 5.19
CA ASN A 220 -15.31 -0.72 4.87
C ASN A 220 -15.78 0.13 3.68
N THR A 221 -17.00 -0.11 3.19
CA THR A 221 -17.54 0.55 2.00
C THR A 221 -18.74 1.42 2.31
N VAL A 222 -18.84 2.53 1.58
CA VAL A 222 -20.00 3.40 1.54
C VAL A 222 -20.48 3.50 0.10
N THR A 223 -21.72 3.12 -0.14
CA THR A 223 -22.35 3.16 -1.46
C THR A 223 -23.41 4.25 -1.49
N PHE A 224 -23.30 5.18 -2.42
CA PHE A 224 -24.30 6.20 -2.73
C PHE A 224 -25.08 5.76 -3.97
N LEU A 225 -26.40 5.88 -3.92
CA LEU A 225 -27.31 5.55 -5.00
C LEU A 225 -28.24 6.73 -5.24
N ASP A 226 -28.08 7.35 -6.41
CA ASP A 226 -29.00 8.31 -6.97
C ASP A 226 -29.86 7.60 -8.03
N GLU A 227 -31.04 7.17 -7.61
CA GLU A 227 -31.95 6.43 -8.48
C GLU A 227 -32.63 7.31 -9.53
N ALA A 228 -32.72 8.63 -9.29
CA ALA A 228 -33.30 9.55 -10.25
C ALA A 228 -32.33 9.79 -11.41
N ALA A 229 -31.04 9.96 -11.09
CA ALA A 229 -29.98 10.07 -12.09
C ALA A 229 -29.50 8.72 -12.64
N GLN A 230 -29.92 7.60 -12.05
CA GLN A 230 -29.40 6.25 -12.31
C GLN A 230 -27.87 6.18 -12.18
N LYS A 231 -27.36 6.73 -11.08
CA LYS A 231 -25.93 6.76 -10.77
C LYS A 231 -25.67 6.16 -9.41
N GLY A 232 -24.68 5.27 -9.34
CA GLY A 232 -24.17 4.69 -8.12
C GLY A 232 -22.68 4.97 -7.97
N TYR A 233 -22.26 5.15 -6.72
CA TYR A 233 -20.85 5.32 -6.37
C TYR A 233 -20.55 4.45 -5.17
N ARG A 234 -19.60 3.52 -5.29
CA ARG A 234 -19.14 2.71 -4.16
C ARG A 234 -17.74 3.14 -3.78
N MET A 235 -17.60 3.68 -2.58
CA MET A 235 -16.32 4.11 -2.04
C MET A 235 -15.80 3.12 -1.02
N HIS A 236 -14.68 2.48 -1.31
CA HIS A 236 -13.91 1.72 -0.34
C HIS A 236 -12.99 2.67 0.43
N CYS A 237 -13.38 3.01 1.65
CA CYS A 237 -12.62 3.86 2.56
C CYS A 237 -12.97 3.49 4.01
N PRO A 238 -12.15 2.67 4.69
CA PRO A 238 -12.45 2.17 6.03
C PRO A 238 -12.74 3.29 7.04
N ARG A 239 -11.92 4.35 7.04
CA ARG A 239 -12.07 5.49 7.95
C ARG A 239 -13.40 6.22 7.74
N PHE A 240 -13.78 6.43 6.49
CA PHE A 240 -15.04 7.09 6.16
C PHE A 240 -16.25 6.21 6.48
N ALA A 241 -16.17 4.90 6.20
CA ALA A 241 -17.23 3.95 6.55
C ALA A 241 -17.48 3.89 8.07
N VAL A 242 -16.40 3.90 8.88
CA VAL A 242 -16.51 3.98 10.35
C VAL A 242 -17.20 5.27 10.78
N SER A 243 -16.78 6.42 10.24
CA SER A 243 -17.39 7.72 10.55
C SER A 243 -18.88 7.76 10.18
N GLN A 244 -19.22 7.25 9.00
CA GLN A 244 -20.61 7.25 8.53
C GLN A 244 -21.49 6.30 9.35
N ARG A 245 -20.96 5.15 9.76
CA ARG A 245 -21.65 4.23 10.67
C ARG A 245 -21.85 4.84 12.05
N ALA A 246 -20.85 5.55 12.58
CA ALA A 246 -20.97 6.27 13.85
C ALA A 246 -22.05 7.38 13.77
N PHE A 247 -22.07 8.14 12.68
CA PHE A 247 -23.11 9.14 12.44
C PHE A 247 -24.51 8.52 12.35
N PHE A 248 -24.65 7.42 11.61
CA PHE A 248 -25.88 6.63 11.57
C PHE A 248 -26.30 6.19 12.98
N GLN A 249 -25.39 5.60 13.75
CA GLN A 249 -25.67 5.06 15.07
C GLN A 249 -26.12 6.16 16.04
N ALA A 250 -25.49 7.33 16.00
CA ALA A 250 -25.88 8.48 16.80
C ALA A 250 -27.33 8.91 16.52
N ILE A 251 -27.73 8.96 15.24
CA ILE A 251 -29.11 9.26 14.83
C ILE A 251 -30.07 8.10 15.13
N TRP A 252 -29.57 6.87 15.06
CA TRP A 252 -30.34 5.68 15.37
C TRP A 252 -30.73 5.72 16.85
N GLU A 253 -29.79 5.66 17.79
CA GLU A 253 -30.02 5.63 19.25
C GLU A 253 -30.84 6.81 19.78
N ALA A 254 -30.61 7.95 19.16
CA ALA A 254 -31.40 9.15 19.26
C ALA A 254 -32.92 8.92 19.10
N HIS A 255 -33.33 8.15 18.09
CA HIS A 255 -34.73 7.96 17.70
C HIS A 255 -35.31 6.62 18.16
N VAL A 256 -34.93 6.16 19.34
CA VAL A 256 -35.57 5.00 19.98
C VAL A 256 -37.03 5.36 20.31
N PRO A 257 -38.02 4.53 19.90
CA PRO A 257 -39.43 4.75 20.25
C PRO A 257 -39.62 4.91 21.76
N GLY A 258 -40.27 6.00 22.20
CA GLY A 258 -40.61 6.24 23.61
C GLY A 258 -39.72 7.24 24.37
N LYS A 259 -38.60 7.71 23.81
CA LYS A 259 -37.82 8.84 24.39
C LYS A 259 -38.25 10.17 23.78
N ARG A 260 -38.84 11.08 24.58
CA ARG A 260 -39.09 12.47 24.18
C ARG A 260 -37.76 13.20 23.97
N ARG A 261 -37.68 14.02 22.93
CA ARG A 261 -36.51 14.85 22.60
C ARG A 261 -36.82 16.34 22.65
N ALA A 262 -35.80 17.12 23.01
CA ALA A 262 -35.73 18.54 22.73
C ALA A 262 -35.36 18.74 21.24
N PRO A 263 -35.88 19.77 20.57
CA PRO A 263 -35.61 20.03 19.15
C PRO A 263 -34.12 20.30 18.93
N CYS A 264 -33.49 19.58 18.00
CA CYS A 264 -32.21 19.97 17.44
C CYS A 264 -32.46 21.11 16.44
N GLN A 265 -31.70 22.21 16.53
CA GLN A 265 -31.76 23.24 15.50
C GLN A 265 -31.23 22.67 14.17
N PRO A 266 -31.98 22.82 13.06
CA PRO A 266 -31.49 22.38 11.76
C PRO A 266 -30.30 23.24 11.34
N LEU A 267 -29.17 22.60 11.03
CA LEU A 267 -28.10 23.22 10.25
C LEU A 267 -28.59 23.29 8.80
N LEU A 268 -29.26 24.38 8.45
CA LEU A 268 -29.51 24.75 7.06
C LEU A 268 -28.16 25.00 6.38
N VAL A 269 -27.65 23.99 5.69
CA VAL A 269 -26.61 24.21 4.68
C VAL A 269 -27.35 24.47 3.37
N ASP A 270 -27.31 25.72 2.92
CA ASP A 270 -27.79 26.11 1.60
C ASP A 270 -26.84 25.50 0.54
N VAL A 271 -27.27 24.42 -0.10
CA VAL A 271 -26.46 23.72 -1.13
C VAL A 271 -26.62 24.38 -2.52
N SER A 272 -27.27 25.55 -2.61
CA SER A 272 -27.47 26.24 -3.90
C SER A 272 -26.21 26.88 -4.51
N MET A 273 -25.04 26.78 -3.85
CA MET A 273 -23.82 27.48 -4.28
C MET A 273 -22.54 26.63 -4.16
N VAL A 274 -22.58 25.34 -4.49
CA VAL A 274 -21.33 24.64 -4.87
C VAL A 274 -21.24 24.64 -6.40
N ALA A 275 -20.76 25.75 -6.95
CA ALA A 275 -20.41 25.81 -8.35
C ALA A 275 -19.34 24.74 -8.62
N LEU A 276 -19.58 23.88 -9.61
CA LEU A 276 -18.63 22.84 -10.08
C LEU A 276 -17.20 23.38 -10.32
N SER A 277 -17.06 24.69 -10.55
CA SER A 277 -15.79 25.41 -10.67
C SER A 277 -14.92 25.43 -9.41
N GLU A 278 -15.47 25.21 -8.21
CA GLU A 278 -14.69 25.22 -6.96
C GLU A 278 -14.05 23.85 -6.64
N LEU A 279 -14.64 22.75 -7.13
CA LEU A 279 -14.04 21.41 -7.01
C LEU A 279 -12.80 21.23 -7.89
N GLU A 280 -12.71 21.94 -9.02
CA GLU A 280 -11.53 21.92 -9.90
C GLU A 280 -10.33 22.68 -9.33
N ARG A 281 -10.56 23.71 -8.50
CA ARG A 281 -9.47 24.46 -7.83
C ARG A 281 -8.72 23.63 -6.78
N CYS A 282 -9.40 22.69 -6.13
CA CYS A 282 -8.79 21.81 -5.15
C CYS A 282 -7.98 20.65 -5.80
N GLY A 283 -8.22 20.33 -7.07
CA GLY A 283 -7.42 19.35 -7.83
C GLY A 283 -6.14 19.92 -8.44
N GLY A 284 -6.11 21.22 -8.77
CA GLY A 284 -4.98 21.86 -9.45
C GLY A 284 -3.81 22.29 -8.55
N ALA A 285 -4.07 22.58 -7.27
CA ALA A 285 -3.07 23.13 -6.36
C ALA A 285 -1.97 22.11 -5.94
N SER A 286 -2.26 20.81 -5.99
CA SER A 286 -1.30 19.75 -5.64
C SER A 286 -0.30 19.47 -6.77
N TYR A 287 -0.69 19.64 -8.04
CA TYR A 287 0.18 19.35 -9.19
C TYR A 287 1.20 20.46 -9.49
N ALA A 288 0.89 21.73 -9.17
CA ALA A 288 1.81 22.85 -9.41
C ALA A 288 3.00 22.86 -8.42
N ALA A 289 2.77 22.51 -7.15
CA ALA A 289 3.80 22.53 -6.10
C ALA A 289 4.89 21.46 -6.26
N CYS A 290 4.62 20.40 -7.03
CA CYS A 290 5.59 19.34 -7.33
C CYS A 290 6.53 19.68 -8.50
N ARG A 291 6.17 20.65 -9.35
CA ARG A 291 6.97 21.00 -10.55
C ARG A 291 8.07 22.02 -10.22
N GLU A 292 7.83 22.95 -9.30
CA GLU A 292 8.79 24.01 -8.94
C GLU A 292 10.01 23.54 -8.12
N ARG A 293 10.02 22.31 -7.58
CA ARG A 293 11.21 21.76 -6.89
C ARG A 293 12.21 21.03 -7.80
N ARG A 294 11.91 20.87 -9.10
CA ARG A 294 12.82 20.18 -10.05
C ARG A 294 13.67 21.12 -10.91
N GLU A 295 13.47 22.43 -10.83
CA GLU A 295 14.24 23.41 -11.60
C GLU A 295 14.94 24.39 -10.65
N LYS A 296 16.00 23.91 -9.99
CA LYS A 296 17.10 24.79 -9.57
C LYS A 296 18.39 24.27 -10.19
N PRO A 297 19.06 25.04 -11.06
CA PRO A 297 20.37 24.68 -11.55
C PRO A 297 21.38 24.91 -10.41
N THR A 298 22.11 23.86 -10.06
CA THR A 298 23.32 23.96 -9.25
C THR A 298 24.36 24.71 -10.08
N ILE A 299 24.81 25.86 -9.58
CA ILE A 299 26.08 26.50 -9.97
C ILE A 299 27.21 25.76 -9.27
#